data_AF-A0A9W6HVU3-F1
#
_entry.id   AF-A0A9W6HVU3-F1
#
_cell.length_a   1.000
_cell.length_b   1.000
_cell.length_c   1.000
_cell.angle_alpha   90.00
_cell.angle_beta   90.00
_cell.angle_gamma   90.00
#
_symmetry.space_group_name_H-M   'P 1'
#
loop_
_entity.id
_entity.type
_entity.pdbx_description
1 polymer ?
#
loop_
_entity_poly.entity_id
_entity_poly.type
_entity_poly.pdbx_seq_one_letter_code
_entity_poly.pdbx_strand_id
1 'polypeptide(L)'
;MSDIYRMLSPEERAEYDALLHEAGYDDNGVQRPAHEIKDRMHRLLQQAVQAHRTWAGYVLDADVREGHHRRFKGWDRARQVVSTRHGGRVVKRSAVMSLRRRDPDNGRTYWQGTFYPDMTRQDLLDVINGSEVRMGSERITIATARRLMSLLEETGVVTVAEALEARGVELETYLLEESA
;
A
#
# COMPACT_ATOMS: atom_id res chain seq x y z
N MET A 1 -4.43 -8.30 -1.17
CA MET A 1 -3.75 -9.30 -2.02
C MET A 1 -4.00 -8.82 -3.45
N SER A 2 -2.98 -8.54 -4.25
CA SER A 2 -3.15 -7.91 -5.57
C SER A 2 -3.93 -8.83 -6.53
N ASP A 3 -4.68 -8.24 -7.47
CA ASP A 3 -5.52 -9.01 -8.40
C ASP A 3 -4.70 -9.99 -9.26
N ILE A 4 -3.46 -9.65 -9.58
CA ILE A 4 -2.52 -10.54 -10.28
C ILE A 4 -2.27 -11.83 -9.51
N TYR A 5 -2.13 -11.73 -8.19
CA TYR A 5 -1.87 -12.90 -7.36
C TYR A 5 -3.03 -13.92 -7.45
N ARG A 6 -4.26 -13.46 -7.72
CA ARG A 6 -5.41 -14.33 -7.95
C ARG A 6 -5.42 -14.96 -9.35
N MET A 7 -4.80 -14.31 -10.32
CA MET A 7 -4.69 -14.80 -11.71
C MET A 7 -3.65 -15.91 -11.87
N LEU A 8 -2.62 -15.94 -11.00
CA LEU A 8 -1.59 -16.98 -10.99
C LEU A 8 -2.18 -18.36 -10.61
N SER A 9 -1.72 -19.42 -11.28
CA SER A 9 -1.94 -20.81 -10.84
C SER A 9 -1.24 -21.07 -9.49
N PRO A 10 -1.58 -22.16 -8.76
CA PRO A 10 -0.87 -22.53 -7.54
C PRO A 10 0.65 -22.67 -7.70
N GLU A 11 1.11 -23.24 -8.81
CA GLU A 11 2.52 -23.45 -9.12
C GLU A 11 3.22 -22.11 -9.43
N GLU A 12 2.58 -21.27 -10.25
CA GLU A 12 3.09 -19.93 -10.57
C GLU A 12 3.16 -19.04 -9.32
N ARG A 13 2.18 -19.18 -8.42
CA ARG A 13 2.18 -18.51 -7.11
C ARG A 13 3.38 -18.92 -6.28
N ALA A 14 3.70 -20.21 -6.24
CA ALA A 14 4.84 -20.71 -5.46
C ALA A 14 6.17 -20.21 -6.03
N GLU A 15 6.34 -20.23 -7.36
CA GLU A 15 7.51 -19.66 -8.03
C GLU A 15 7.64 -18.16 -7.77
N TYR A 16 6.53 -17.44 -7.86
CA TYR A 16 6.51 -16.00 -7.62
C TYR A 16 6.78 -15.65 -6.15
N ASP A 17 6.23 -16.42 -5.20
CA ASP A 17 6.53 -16.28 -3.77
C ASP A 17 8.02 -16.50 -3.48
N ALA A 18 8.63 -17.51 -4.13
CA ALA A 18 10.06 -17.78 -3.98
C ALA A 18 10.91 -16.60 -4.50
N LEU A 19 10.53 -16.02 -5.65
CA LEU A 19 11.18 -14.84 -6.20
C LEU A 19 11.06 -13.64 -5.26
N LEU A 20 9.87 -13.37 -4.72
CA LEU A 20 9.65 -12.28 -3.77
C LEU A 20 10.47 -12.47 -2.49
N HIS A 21 10.57 -13.70 -2.00
CA HIS A 21 11.42 -14.02 -0.86
C HIS A 21 12.90 -13.77 -1.17
N GLU A 22 13.39 -14.26 -2.31
CA GLU A 22 14.77 -14.08 -2.77
C GLU A 22 15.12 -12.60 -2.98
N ALA A 23 14.17 -11.79 -3.47
CA ALA A 23 14.38 -10.35 -3.60
C ALA A 23 14.43 -9.66 -2.22
N GLY A 24 13.55 -10.07 -1.31
CA GLY A 24 13.31 -9.44 -0.03
C GLY A 24 14.31 -9.74 1.08
N TYR A 25 14.84 -10.96 1.13
CA TYR A 25 15.62 -11.47 2.26
C TYR A 25 16.95 -12.08 1.85
N ASP A 26 17.98 -11.82 2.66
CA ASP A 26 19.27 -12.49 2.54
C ASP A 26 19.26 -13.93 3.07
N ASP A 27 20.40 -14.61 2.94
CA ASP A 27 20.55 -16.01 3.34
C ASP A 27 20.38 -16.23 4.85
N ASN A 28 20.49 -15.16 5.64
CA ASN A 28 20.24 -15.17 7.09
C ASN A 28 18.78 -14.83 7.43
N GLY A 29 17.92 -14.65 6.42
CA GLY A 29 16.53 -14.24 6.59
C GLY A 29 16.37 -12.77 6.97
N VAL A 30 17.40 -11.93 6.84
CA VAL A 30 17.32 -10.50 7.14
C VAL A 30 16.74 -9.76 5.94
N GLN A 31 15.75 -8.90 6.22
CA GLN A 31 15.13 -8.08 5.17
C GLN A 31 16.14 -7.07 4.60
N ARG A 32 16.26 -7.04 3.27
CA ARG A 32 17.13 -6.10 2.58
C ARG A 32 16.59 -4.66 2.61
N PRO A 33 17.46 -3.65 2.44
CA PRO A 33 17.04 -2.26 2.23
C PRO A 33 16.09 -2.10 1.03
N ALA A 34 15.18 -1.13 1.12
CA ALA A 34 14.13 -0.93 0.11
C ALA A 34 14.65 -0.73 -1.32
N HIS A 35 15.78 -0.04 -1.50
CA HIS A 35 16.38 0.19 -2.81
C HIS A 35 16.90 -1.11 -3.42
N GLU A 36 17.51 -1.99 -2.62
CA GLU A 36 17.98 -3.30 -3.07
C GLU A 36 16.84 -4.24 -3.45
N ILE A 37 15.74 -4.25 -2.67
CA ILE A 37 14.56 -5.08 -2.97
C ILE A 37 14.00 -4.71 -4.34
N LYS A 38 13.87 -3.41 -4.63
CA LYS A 38 13.36 -2.91 -5.91
C LYS A 38 14.21 -3.43 -7.08
N ASP A 39 15.52 -3.22 -7.02
CA ASP A 39 16.42 -3.56 -8.11
C ASP A 39 16.53 -5.08 -8.30
N ARG A 40 16.53 -5.85 -7.21
CA ARG A 40 16.51 -7.32 -7.24
C ARG A 40 15.21 -7.86 -7.82
N MET A 41 14.05 -7.37 -7.36
CA MET A 41 12.75 -7.79 -7.92
C MET A 41 12.70 -7.55 -9.43
N HIS A 42 13.11 -6.36 -9.87
CA HIS A 42 13.10 -6.02 -11.29
C HIS A 42 13.97 -7.00 -12.09
N ARG A 43 15.19 -7.25 -11.63
CA ARG A 43 16.13 -8.18 -12.28
C ARG A 43 15.60 -9.61 -12.31
N LEU A 44 15.09 -10.12 -11.20
CA LEU A 44 14.58 -11.49 -11.11
C LEU A 44 13.35 -11.68 -12.01
N LEU A 45 12.46 -10.69 -12.08
CA LEU A 45 11.31 -10.74 -12.99
C LEU A 45 11.75 -10.71 -14.46
N GLN A 46 12.75 -9.88 -14.81
CA GLN A 46 13.32 -9.89 -16.15
C GLN A 46 13.96 -11.24 -16.50
N GLN A 47 14.66 -11.87 -15.56
CA GLN A 47 15.22 -13.22 -15.75
C GLN A 47 14.12 -14.27 -15.94
N ALA A 48 13.02 -14.19 -15.18
CA ALA A 48 11.88 -15.07 -15.36
C ALA A 48 11.21 -14.89 -16.73
N VAL A 49 11.11 -13.65 -17.23
CA VAL A 49 10.66 -13.37 -18.61
C VAL A 49 11.60 -13.99 -19.64
N GLN A 50 12.92 -13.83 -19.47
CA GLN A 50 13.92 -14.44 -20.35
C GLN A 50 13.88 -15.97 -20.30
N ALA A 51 13.51 -16.56 -19.17
CA ALA A 51 13.26 -17.98 -19.00
C ALA A 51 11.87 -18.43 -19.51
N HIS A 52 11.18 -17.59 -20.29
CA HIS A 52 9.87 -17.85 -20.88
C HIS A 52 8.76 -18.16 -19.88
N ARG A 53 8.85 -17.62 -18.67
CA ARG A 53 7.74 -17.65 -17.71
C ARG A 53 6.73 -16.59 -18.11
N THR A 54 5.64 -17.00 -18.76
CA THR A 54 4.53 -16.14 -19.19
C THR A 54 3.99 -15.28 -18.05
N TRP A 55 4.01 -15.81 -16.82
CA TRP A 55 3.53 -15.09 -15.66
C TRP A 55 4.33 -13.85 -15.28
N ALA A 56 5.63 -13.85 -15.55
CA ALA A 56 6.51 -12.76 -15.15
C ALA A 56 6.23 -11.47 -15.94
N GLY A 57 5.77 -11.60 -17.20
CA GLY A 57 5.48 -10.45 -18.07
C GLY A 57 4.36 -9.57 -17.52
N TYR A 58 3.20 -10.16 -17.21
CA TYR A 58 2.08 -9.37 -16.66
C TYR A 58 2.32 -8.92 -15.21
N VAL A 59 3.13 -9.65 -14.43
CA VAL A 59 3.59 -9.16 -13.11
C VAL A 59 4.43 -7.89 -13.27
N LEU A 60 5.36 -7.87 -14.24
CA LEU A 60 6.24 -6.75 -14.53
C LEU A 60 5.46 -5.52 -15.02
N ASP A 61 4.49 -5.70 -15.93
CA ASP A 61 3.62 -4.61 -16.42
C ASP A 61 2.84 -3.94 -15.30
N ALA A 62 2.33 -4.73 -14.37
CA ALA A 62 1.59 -4.17 -13.25
C ALA A 62 2.52 -3.57 -12.18
N ASP A 63 3.76 -4.06 -12.06
CA ASP A 63 4.75 -3.46 -11.17
C ASP A 63 5.14 -2.05 -11.62
N VAL A 64 5.06 -1.73 -12.92
CA VAL A 64 5.19 -0.36 -13.42
C VAL A 64 4.13 0.56 -12.82
N ARG A 65 2.91 0.05 -12.58
CA ARG A 65 1.79 0.84 -12.04
C ARG A 65 1.84 0.98 -10.52
N GLU A 66 2.18 -0.10 -9.81
CA GLU A 66 2.08 -0.15 -8.34
C GLU A 66 3.41 0.10 -7.61
N GLY A 67 4.54 -0.20 -8.27
CA GLY A 67 5.91 -0.15 -7.74
C GLY A 67 6.32 -1.42 -6.98
N HIS A 68 7.46 -2.01 -7.39
CA HIS A 68 8.02 -3.26 -6.83
C HIS A 68 8.04 -3.32 -5.29
N HIS A 69 8.56 -2.27 -4.63
CA HIS A 69 8.66 -2.24 -3.16
C HIS A 69 7.30 -2.26 -2.45
N ARG A 70 6.30 -1.59 -3.02
CA ARG A 70 4.94 -1.59 -2.45
C ARG A 70 4.34 -2.98 -2.54
N ARG A 71 4.55 -3.67 -3.67
CA ARG A 71 4.09 -5.04 -3.86
C ARG A 71 4.76 -6.04 -2.93
N PHE A 72 6.09 -5.97 -2.81
CA PHE A 72 6.83 -6.77 -1.83
C PHE A 72 6.28 -6.57 -0.42
N LYS A 73 6.11 -5.32 0.02
CA LYS A 73 5.53 -5.01 1.35
C LYS A 73 4.13 -5.59 1.54
N GLY A 74 3.30 -5.58 0.50
CA GLY A 74 1.96 -6.17 0.53
C GLY A 74 2.00 -7.69 0.69
N TRP A 75 2.87 -8.35 -0.08
CA TRP A 75 3.10 -9.79 0.00
C TRP A 75 3.68 -10.21 1.36
N ASP A 76 4.74 -9.55 1.83
CA ASP A 76 5.38 -9.80 3.12
C ASP A 76 4.38 -9.60 4.26
N ARG A 77 3.61 -8.50 4.26
CA ARG A 77 2.61 -8.25 5.30
C ARG A 77 1.51 -9.32 5.33
N ALA A 78 1.08 -9.81 4.16
CA ALA A 78 0.02 -10.82 4.07
C ALA A 78 0.47 -12.19 4.58
N ARG A 79 1.77 -12.50 4.45
CA ARG A 79 2.33 -13.81 4.81
C ARG A 79 3.13 -13.84 6.10
N GLN A 80 3.57 -12.67 6.55
CA GLN A 80 4.38 -12.47 7.75
C GLN A 80 5.52 -13.48 7.85
N VAL A 81 6.23 -13.60 6.73
CA VAL A 81 7.16 -14.71 6.48
C VAL A 81 8.30 -14.69 7.48
N VAL A 82 8.72 -13.48 7.90
CA VAL A 82 9.85 -13.30 8.82
C VAL A 82 9.45 -12.48 10.03
N SER A 83 9.98 -12.90 11.17
CA SER A 83 9.87 -12.18 12.43
C SER A 83 10.72 -10.90 12.41
N THR A 84 10.15 -9.77 12.81
CA THR A 84 10.82 -8.48 12.91
C THR A 84 11.45 -8.28 14.30
N ARG A 85 12.50 -7.45 14.39
CA ARG A 85 13.07 -7.05 15.70
C ARG A 85 12.23 -5.95 16.34
N HIS A 86 11.79 -6.18 17.58
CA HIS A 86 11.10 -5.22 18.43
C HIS A 86 11.68 -5.29 19.85
N GLY A 87 12.26 -4.19 20.35
CA GLY A 87 12.84 -4.14 21.70
C GLY A 87 13.86 -5.25 21.99
N GLY A 88 14.67 -5.63 20.99
CA GLY A 88 15.64 -6.73 21.08
C GLY A 88 15.07 -8.14 20.88
N ARG A 89 13.74 -8.30 20.79
CA ARG A 89 13.06 -9.59 20.56
C ARG A 89 12.65 -9.73 19.09
N VAL A 90 12.62 -10.97 18.60
CA VAL A 90 12.21 -11.31 17.23
C VAL A 90 10.77 -11.77 17.27
N VAL A 91 9.85 -11.03 16.65
CA VAL A 91 8.39 -11.21 16.74
C VAL A 91 7.69 -11.09 15.40
N LYS A 92 6.57 -11.80 15.20
CA LYS A 92 5.77 -11.66 13.96
C LYS A 92 5.19 -10.25 13.87
N ARG A 93 5.17 -9.68 12.67
CA ARG A 93 4.62 -8.33 12.44
C ARG A 93 3.13 -8.19 12.82
N SER A 94 2.34 -9.26 12.76
CA SER A 94 0.95 -9.27 13.26
C SER A 94 0.86 -8.97 14.75
N ALA A 95 1.89 -9.28 15.51
CA ALA A 95 1.84 -9.20 16.96
C ALA A 95 1.99 -7.75 17.45
N VAL A 96 2.42 -6.81 16.59
CA VAL A 96 2.78 -5.44 16.97
C VAL A 96 2.02 -4.42 16.13
N MET A 97 1.44 -3.42 16.80
CA MET A 97 0.86 -2.22 16.19
C MET A 97 1.77 -1.01 16.44
N SER A 98 1.90 -0.12 15.45
CA SER A 98 2.60 1.17 15.64
C SER A 98 1.59 2.23 16.09
N LEU A 99 1.72 2.68 17.33
CA LEU A 99 0.86 3.69 17.94
C LEU A 99 1.52 5.06 17.94
N ARG A 100 0.71 6.10 17.78
CA ARG A 100 1.15 7.50 17.88
C ARG A 100 1.07 7.93 19.34
N ARG A 101 2.20 8.30 19.95
CA ARG A 101 2.29 8.76 21.35
C ARG A 101 2.71 10.20 21.41
N ARG A 102 2.34 10.88 22.49
CA ARG A 102 2.85 12.20 22.84
C ARG A 102 3.80 12.04 24.02
N ASP A 103 5.02 12.52 23.84
CA ASP A 103 6.01 12.62 24.89
C ASP A 103 5.49 13.62 25.94
N PRO A 104 5.37 13.21 27.22
CA PRO A 104 4.85 14.07 28.27
C PRO A 104 5.79 15.25 28.59
N ASP A 105 7.10 15.10 28.38
CA ASP A 105 8.10 16.07 28.82
C ASP A 105 8.27 17.21 27.83
N ASN A 106 8.23 16.91 26.53
CA ASN A 106 8.46 17.89 25.46
C ASN A 106 7.27 18.06 24.50
N GLY A 107 6.19 17.29 24.69
CA GLY A 107 4.97 17.36 23.89
C GLY A 107 5.13 16.83 22.46
N ARG A 108 6.31 16.33 22.07
CA ARG A 108 6.56 15.82 20.71
C ARG A 108 5.75 14.56 20.48
N THR A 109 5.28 14.42 19.25
CA THR A 109 4.66 13.17 18.83
C THR A 109 5.73 12.21 18.31
N TYR A 110 5.70 10.96 18.73
CA TYR A 110 6.49 9.88 18.16
C TYR A 110 5.63 8.63 17.89
N TRP A 111 6.18 7.70 17.11
CA TRP A 111 5.56 6.41 16.85
C TRP A 111 6.23 5.34 17.71
N GLN A 112 5.43 4.59 18.45
CA GLN A 112 5.88 3.50 19.32
C GLN A 112 5.25 2.18 18.85
N GLY A 113 6.07 1.14 18.65
CA GLY A 113 5.54 -0.21 18.49
C GLY A 113 5.02 -0.73 19.82
N THR A 114 3.83 -1.32 19.83
CA THR A 114 3.20 -1.93 21.02
C THR A 114 2.62 -3.28 20.63
N PHE A 115 2.84 -4.30 21.44
CA PHE A 115 2.22 -5.60 21.22
C PHE A 115 0.72 -5.52 21.45
N TYR A 116 -0.08 -6.19 20.63
CA TYR A 116 -1.54 -6.20 20.81
C TYR A 116 -1.99 -6.63 22.23
N PRO A 117 -1.40 -7.68 22.85
CA PRO A 117 -1.70 -8.02 24.24
C PRO A 117 -1.36 -6.94 25.28
N ASP A 118 -0.45 -6.03 24.96
CA ASP A 118 0.01 -4.97 25.88
C ASP A 118 -0.73 -3.64 25.65
N MET A 119 -1.63 -3.58 24.67
CA MET A 119 -2.39 -2.37 24.36
C MET A 119 -3.40 -2.06 25.47
N THR A 120 -3.42 -0.81 25.93
CA THR A 120 -4.42 -0.34 26.88
C THR A 120 -5.77 -0.10 26.19
N ARG A 121 -6.85 0.06 26.96
CA ARG A 121 -8.16 0.48 26.42
C ARG A 121 -8.05 1.79 25.64
N GLN A 122 -7.28 2.76 26.14
CA GLN A 122 -7.11 4.04 25.46
C GLN A 122 -6.41 3.87 24.11
N ASP A 123 -5.40 2.99 24.04
CA ASP A 123 -4.67 2.70 22.80
C ASP A 123 -5.60 2.16 21.71
N LEU A 124 -6.50 1.26 22.09
CA LEU A 124 -7.47 0.67 21.18
C LEU A 124 -8.48 1.73 20.70
N LEU A 125 -8.96 2.60 21.60
CA LEU A 125 -9.84 3.72 21.23
C LEU A 125 -9.14 4.69 20.25
N ASP A 126 -7.88 5.04 20.50
CA ASP A 126 -7.11 5.91 19.64
C ASP A 126 -6.90 5.29 18.24
N VAL A 127 -6.65 3.97 18.18
CA VAL A 127 -6.55 3.24 16.90
C VAL A 127 -7.88 3.21 16.16
N ILE A 128 -8.99 2.98 16.85
CA ILE A 128 -10.33 2.99 16.26
C ILE A 128 -10.63 4.38 15.69
N ASN A 129 -10.55 5.42 16.53
CA ASN A 129 -10.84 6.80 16.13
C ASN A 129 -9.93 7.25 14.97
N GLY A 130 -8.63 6.96 15.05
CA GLY A 130 -7.69 7.29 13.98
C GLY A 130 -7.97 6.55 12.66
N SER A 131 -8.49 5.33 12.75
CA SER A 131 -8.91 4.55 11.57
C SER A 131 -10.22 5.09 10.98
N GLU A 132 -11.19 5.44 11.81
CA GLU A 132 -12.47 6.03 11.39
C GLU A 132 -12.26 7.37 10.69
N VAL A 133 -11.43 8.26 11.26
CA VAL A 133 -11.08 9.54 10.63
C VAL A 133 -10.46 9.30 9.24
N ARG A 134 -9.52 8.36 9.13
CA ARG A 134 -8.91 8.02 7.84
C ARG A 134 -9.94 7.49 6.85
N MET A 135 -10.80 6.57 7.28
CA MET A 135 -11.89 6.05 6.43
C MET A 135 -12.84 7.16 5.98
N GLY A 136 -13.14 8.13 6.85
CA GLY A 136 -13.91 9.32 6.48
C GLY A 136 -13.24 10.14 5.38
N SER A 137 -11.94 10.46 5.55
CA SER A 137 -11.18 11.21 4.54
C SER A 137 -11.07 10.46 3.20
N GLU A 138 -10.87 9.14 3.22
CA GLU A 138 -10.84 8.31 2.00
C GLU A 138 -12.21 8.31 1.29
N ARG A 139 -13.32 8.23 2.04
CA ARG A 139 -14.67 8.31 1.47
C ARG A 139 -14.92 9.65 0.78
N ILE A 140 -14.51 10.76 1.39
CA ILE A 140 -14.61 12.11 0.79
C ILE A 140 -13.78 12.14 -0.50
N THR A 141 -12.53 11.68 -0.46
CA THR A 141 -11.64 11.65 -1.63
C THR A 141 -12.24 10.84 -2.78
N ILE A 142 -12.81 9.65 -2.48
CA ILE A 142 -13.49 8.81 -3.48
C ILE A 142 -14.72 9.53 -4.06
N ALA A 143 -15.53 10.18 -3.23
CA ALA A 143 -16.70 10.92 -3.70
C ALA A 143 -16.30 12.07 -4.64
N THR A 144 -15.29 12.87 -4.25
CA THR A 144 -14.73 13.93 -5.10
C THR A 144 -14.21 13.37 -6.42
N ALA A 145 -13.41 12.29 -6.38
CA ALA A 145 -12.86 11.69 -7.60
C ALA A 145 -13.95 11.14 -8.53
N ARG A 146 -15.01 10.52 -7.99
CA ARG A 146 -16.15 10.06 -8.79
C ARG A 146 -16.86 11.22 -9.47
N ARG A 147 -17.08 12.32 -8.75
CA ARG A 147 -17.73 13.50 -9.30
C ARG A 147 -16.92 14.14 -10.43
N LEU A 148 -15.61 14.26 -10.23
CA LEU A 148 -14.71 14.73 -11.28
C LEU A 148 -14.69 13.77 -12.47
N MET A 149 -14.81 12.45 -12.26
CA MET A 149 -14.95 11.49 -13.35
C MET A 149 -16.25 11.72 -14.14
N SER A 150 -17.39 11.91 -13.47
CA SER A 150 -18.66 12.21 -14.14
C SER A 150 -18.58 13.51 -14.94
N LEU A 151 -17.89 14.54 -14.44
CA LEU A 151 -17.64 15.76 -15.21
C LEU A 151 -16.89 15.48 -16.53
N LEU A 152 -15.85 14.64 -16.49
CA LEU A 152 -15.11 14.24 -17.70
C LEU A 152 -15.98 13.45 -18.67
N GLU A 153 -16.79 12.52 -18.16
CA GLU A 153 -17.71 11.72 -18.97
C GLU A 153 -18.80 12.58 -19.64
N GLU A 154 -19.34 13.57 -18.93
CA GLU A 154 -20.38 14.47 -19.43
C GLU A 154 -19.87 15.47 -20.48
N THR A 155 -18.60 15.87 -20.38
CA THR A 155 -17.98 16.85 -21.28
C THR A 155 -17.20 16.20 -22.43
N GLY A 156 -16.82 14.93 -22.29
CA GLY A 156 -16.06 14.17 -23.29
C GLY A 156 -14.59 14.57 -23.42
N VAL A 157 -14.04 15.35 -22.47
CA VAL A 157 -12.64 15.78 -22.46
C VAL A 157 -11.80 14.94 -21.50
N VAL A 158 -10.47 15.09 -21.59
CA VAL A 158 -9.52 14.19 -20.90
C VAL A 158 -9.06 14.77 -19.56
N THR A 159 -9.17 16.08 -19.35
CA THR A 159 -8.71 16.74 -18.13
C THR A 159 -9.81 17.51 -17.41
N VAL A 160 -9.72 17.57 -16.08
CA VAL A 160 -10.71 18.28 -15.25
C VAL A 160 -10.72 19.78 -15.55
N ALA A 161 -9.56 20.36 -15.85
CA ALA A 161 -9.43 21.77 -16.19
C ALA A 161 -10.22 22.13 -17.46
N GLU A 162 -10.05 21.35 -18.54
CA GLU A 162 -10.81 21.53 -19.79
C GLU A 162 -12.31 21.35 -19.56
N ALA A 163 -12.69 20.40 -18.70
CA ALA A 163 -14.10 20.11 -18.45
C ALA A 163 -14.80 21.22 -17.65
N LEU A 164 -14.08 21.81 -16.69
CA LEU A 164 -14.53 22.99 -15.94
C LEU A 164 -14.62 24.23 -16.84
N GLU A 165 -13.64 24.45 -17.72
CA GLU A 165 -13.66 25.51 -18.71
C GLU A 165 -14.85 25.37 -19.67
N ALA A 166 -15.11 24.15 -20.16
CA ALA A 166 -16.27 23.85 -21.01
C ALA A 166 -17.62 24.12 -20.32
N ARG A 167 -17.67 24.01 -18.99
CA ARG A 167 -18.86 24.35 -18.18
C ARG A 167 -18.88 25.79 -17.68
N GLY A 168 -17.78 26.53 -17.81
CA GLY A 168 -17.65 27.89 -17.29
C GLY A 168 -17.79 27.98 -15.77
N VAL A 169 -17.37 26.95 -15.03
CA VAL A 169 -17.45 26.90 -13.56
C VAL A 169 -16.08 26.63 -12.92
N GLU A 170 -15.84 27.23 -11.76
CA GLU A 170 -14.64 26.96 -10.95
C GLU A 170 -14.77 25.63 -10.20
N LEU A 171 -13.63 25.01 -9.87
CA LEU A 171 -13.59 23.70 -9.20
C LEU A 171 -14.34 23.70 -7.87
N GLU A 172 -14.14 24.73 -7.04
CA GLU A 172 -14.81 24.82 -5.73
C GLU A 172 -16.32 24.92 -5.89
N THR A 173 -16.79 25.78 -6.80
CA THR A 173 -18.21 25.93 -7.13
C THR A 173 -18.79 24.60 -7.60
N TYR A 174 -18.14 23.95 -8.56
CA TYR A 174 -18.58 22.65 -9.05
C TYR A 174 -18.68 21.64 -7.91
N LEU A 175 -17.66 21.53 -7.05
CA LEU A 175 -17.67 20.59 -5.91
C LEU A 175 -18.70 20.93 -4.81
N LEU A 176 -19.27 22.13 -4.78
CA LEU A 176 -20.30 22.54 -3.82
C LEU A 176 -21.74 22.39 -4.34
N GLU A 177 -21.96 22.49 -5.65
CA GLU A 177 -23.31 22.61 -6.26
C GLU A 177 -24.27 21.41 -6.09
N GLU A 178 -23.81 20.20 -5.75
CA GLU A 178 -24.68 19.01 -5.51
C GLU A 178 -24.56 18.46 -4.08
N SER A 179 -23.99 19.23 -3.15
CA SER A 179 -24.05 18.90 -1.70
C SER A 179 -25.32 19.44 -1.03
N ALA A 180 -26.23 20.05 -1.80
CA ALA A 180 -27.53 20.60 -1.40
C ALA A 180 -28.66 19.77 -2.01
#